data_AF-A0A0A9GE76-F1
#
_entry.id   AF-A0A0A9GE76-F1
#
_cell.length_a   1.000
_cell.length_b   1.000
_cell.length_c   1.000
_cell.angle_alpha   90.00
_cell.angle_beta   90.00
_cell.angle_gamma   90.00
#
_symmetry.space_group_name_H-M   'P 1'
#
loop_
_entity.id
_entity.type
_entity.pdbx_description
1 polymer ?
#
loop_
_entity_poly.entity_id
_entity_poly.type
_entity_poly.pdbx_seq_one_letter_code
_entity_poly.pdbx_strand_id
1 'polypeptide(L)'
;MMHAYLRLKGYRNLSPEVEEGICQVLSHMWLESEIIVGSSGNAASSSAASSSSSSATPTSSKKGAKTEFEKKLGAFIKHQIETDSSEAYGDGFREGNHAVERYGLRRTLDHIKMTGSFPY
;
A
#
# COMPACT_ATOMS: atom_id res chain seq x y z
N MET A 1 -3.43 -11.41 -4.32
CA MET A 1 -4.40 -11.29 -3.20
C MET A 1 -5.45 -10.22 -3.47
N MET A 2 -5.08 -9.04 -3.99
CA MET A 2 -6.02 -7.95 -4.26
C MET A 2 -7.09 -8.27 -5.31
N HIS A 3 -6.68 -8.82 -6.47
CA HIS A 3 -7.61 -9.32 -7.50
C HIS A 3 -8.64 -10.31 -6.96
N ALA A 4 -8.19 -11.27 -6.14
CA ALA A 4 -9.06 -12.26 -5.52
C ALA A 4 -10.06 -11.59 -4.56
N TYR A 5 -9.62 -10.61 -3.77
CA TYR A 5 -10.49 -9.82 -2.90
C TYR A 5 -11.58 -9.07 -3.68
N LEU A 6 -11.20 -8.39 -4.78
CA LEU A 6 -12.15 -7.70 -5.66
C LEU A 6 -13.21 -8.68 -6.20
N ARG A 7 -12.79 -9.84 -6.72
CA ARG A 7 -13.72 -10.86 -7.23
C ARG A 7 -14.68 -11.36 -6.15
N LEU A 8 -14.18 -11.62 -4.94
CA LEU A 8 -15.00 -12.06 -3.80
C LEU A 8 -15.98 -10.98 -3.32
N LYS A 9 -15.65 -9.70 -3.48
CA LYS A 9 -16.52 -8.57 -3.13
C LYS A 9 -17.52 -8.18 -4.23
N GLY A 10 -17.52 -8.90 -5.35
CA GLY A 10 -18.47 -8.74 -6.44
C GLY A 10 -18.04 -7.73 -7.52
N TYR A 11 -16.77 -7.33 -7.54
CA TYR A 11 -16.21 -6.58 -8.65
C TYR A 11 -15.96 -7.58 -9.79
N ARG A 12 -16.82 -7.56 -10.81
CA ARG A 12 -16.78 -8.50 -11.94
C ARG A 12 -16.71 -7.72 -13.25
N ASN A 13 -16.06 -8.32 -14.24
CA ASN A 13 -15.93 -7.78 -15.60
C ASN A 13 -15.29 -6.38 -15.66
N LEU A 14 -14.37 -6.08 -14.74
CA LEU A 14 -13.55 -4.88 -14.83
C LEU A 14 -12.59 -5.02 -16.01
N SER A 15 -12.32 -3.91 -16.69
CA SER A 15 -11.23 -3.89 -17.67
C SER A 15 -9.88 -4.05 -16.93
N PRO A 16 -8.83 -4.57 -17.60
CA PRO A 16 -7.51 -4.70 -17.00
C PRO A 16 -7.01 -3.39 -16.39
N GLU A 17 -7.25 -2.25 -17.06
CA GLU A 17 -6.82 -0.93 -16.62
C GLU A 17 -7.45 -0.55 -15.28
N VAL A 18 -8.74 -0.84 -15.09
CA VAL A 18 -9.46 -0.54 -13.85
C VAL A 18 -9.08 -1.52 -12.74
N GLU A 19 -8.99 -2.81 -13.06
CA GLU A 19 -8.62 -3.85 -12.09
C GLU A 19 -7.19 -3.68 -11.58
N GLU A 20 -6.22 -3.51 -12.48
CA GLU A 20 -4.81 -3.28 -12.12
C GLU A 20 -4.63 -1.92 -11.45
N GLY A 21 -5.25 -0.87 -11.99
CA GLY A 21 -5.16 0.48 -11.45
C GLY A 21 -5.60 0.57 -9.99
N ILE A 22 -6.79 0.06 -9.66
CA ILE A 22 -7.26 0.10 -8.26
C ILE A 22 -6.43 -0.81 -7.35
N CYS A 23 -5.88 -1.92 -7.87
CA CYS A 23 -4.99 -2.79 -7.12
C CYS A 23 -3.66 -2.10 -6.79
N GLN A 24 -3.11 -1.33 -7.72
CA GLN A 24 -1.90 -0.54 -7.51
C GLN A 24 -2.14 0.63 -6.55
N VAL A 25 -3.27 1.32 -6.65
CA VAL A 25 -3.64 2.39 -5.70
C VAL A 25 -3.68 1.85 -4.28
N LEU A 26 -4.35 0.72 -4.07
CA LEU A 26 -4.41 0.12 -2.74
C LEU A 26 -3.04 -0.37 -2.25
N SER A 27 -2.18 -0.85 -3.17
CA SER A 27 -0.81 -1.26 -2.85
C SER A 27 0.06 -0.05 -2.47
N HIS A 28 -0.09 1.07 -3.17
CA HIS A 28 0.58 2.34 -2.90
C HIS A 28 0.18 2.89 -1.53
N MET A 29 -1.13 2.97 -1.24
CA MET A 29 -1.64 3.39 0.07
C MET A 29 -1.14 2.50 1.23
N TRP A 30 -1.04 1.18 0.99
CA TRP A 30 -0.48 0.25 1.96
C TRP A 30 1.01 0.49 2.17
N LEU A 31 1.80 0.67 1.10
CA LEU A 31 3.22 0.99 1.18
C LEU A 31 3.48 2.30 1.92
N GLU A 32 2.69 3.35 1.67
CA GLU A 32 2.80 4.62 2.39
C GLU A 32 2.57 4.44 3.89
N SER A 33 1.52 3.71 4.26
CA SER A 33 1.23 3.39 5.66
C SER A 33 2.39 2.62 6.31
N GLU A 34 2.99 1.70 5.58
CA GLU A 34 4.10 0.89 6.08
C GLU A 34 5.41 1.70 6.20
N ILE A 35 5.69 2.65 5.31
CA ILE A 35 6.88 3.51 5.38
C ILE A 35 6.74 4.58 6.49
N ILE A 36 5.56 5.17 6.63
CA ILE A 36 5.27 6.21 7.63
C ILE A 36 5.33 5.63 9.05
N VAL A 37 4.72 4.45 9.27
CA VAL A 37 4.77 3.75 10.57
C VAL A 37 6.20 3.27 10.89
N GLY A 38 7.00 2.91 9.88
CA GLY A 38 8.41 2.53 10.04
C GLY A 38 9.35 3.69 10.36
N SER A 39 8.96 4.94 10.08
CA SER A 39 9.75 6.14 10.38
C SER A 39 9.48 6.71 11.78
N SER A 40 8.33 6.39 12.37
CA SER A 40 7.90 6.90 13.68
C SER A 40 8.57 6.18 14.88
N GLY A 41 9.46 5.21 14.64
CA GLY A 41 10.16 4.43 15.67
C GLY A 41 11.62 4.81 15.94
N ASN A 42 12.16 5.86 15.30
CA ASN A 42 13.60 6.15 15.33
C ASN A 42 14.01 7.45 16.07
N ALA A 43 13.13 8.04 16.88
CA ALA A 43 13.51 9.10 17.80
C ALA A 43 13.85 8.50 19.19
N ALA A 44 15.12 8.66 19.59
CA ALA A 44 15.81 8.16 20.80
C ALA A 44 16.32 6.70 20.68
N SER A 45 17.60 6.37 20.87
CA SER A 45 18.53 6.90 21.88
C SER A 45 20.00 6.70 21.47
N SER A 46 20.80 7.73 21.69
CA SER A 46 22.26 7.64 21.81
C SER A 46 22.65 7.22 23.23
N SER A 47 23.28 6.05 23.41
CA SER A 47 24.36 5.81 24.37
C SER A 47 24.81 4.35 24.39
N ALA A 48 26.08 4.15 24.72
CA ALA A 48 26.91 2.99 24.48
C ALA A 48 26.65 1.74 25.34
N ALA A 49 27.09 0.61 24.78
CA ALA A 49 27.59 -0.64 25.37
C ALA A 49 27.04 -1.12 26.72
N SER A 50 26.52 -2.35 26.76
CA SER A 50 27.17 -3.51 27.43
C SER A 50 26.27 -4.74 27.46
N SER A 51 26.91 -5.87 27.72
CA SER A 51 26.55 -7.26 27.56
C SER A 51 25.44 -7.83 28.47
N SER A 52 24.92 -8.97 28.00
CA SER A 52 24.49 -10.18 28.73
C SER A 52 22.99 -10.45 28.93
N SER A 53 22.74 -11.76 28.93
CA SER A 53 21.51 -12.55 28.90
C SER A 53 20.43 -12.19 29.92
N SER A 54 19.16 -12.27 29.54
CA SER A 54 18.23 -13.36 29.91
C SER A 54 16.78 -13.02 29.57
N SER A 55 16.02 -14.08 29.35
CA SER A 55 14.58 -14.22 29.11
C SER A 55 13.66 -13.15 29.70
N ALA A 56 12.84 -12.53 28.83
CA ALA A 56 11.50 -12.06 29.18
C ALA A 56 10.63 -12.03 27.91
N THR A 57 9.52 -12.78 27.93
CA THR A 57 8.44 -12.75 26.95
C THR A 57 7.80 -11.35 26.89
N PRO A 58 7.64 -10.73 25.72
CA PRO A 58 6.65 -9.68 25.53
C PRO A 58 5.47 -10.25 24.74
N THR A 59 4.38 -10.52 25.45
CA THR A 59 3.04 -10.60 24.90
C THR A 59 2.62 -9.19 24.42
N SER A 60 2.84 -8.91 23.14
CA SER A 60 1.99 -8.03 22.33
C SER A 60 2.54 -8.07 20.91
N SER A 61 1.69 -8.40 19.94
CA SER A 61 2.02 -8.43 18.52
C SER A 61 2.26 -7.00 17.99
N LYS A 62 3.32 -6.33 18.46
CA LYS A 62 3.90 -5.18 17.80
C LYS A 62 4.60 -5.75 16.57
N LYS A 63 4.06 -5.47 15.38
CA LYS A 63 4.75 -5.72 14.10
C LYS A 63 6.20 -5.24 14.29
N GLY A 64 7.15 -6.16 14.17
CA GLY A 64 8.55 -5.94 14.54
C GLY A 64 9.11 -4.69 13.85
N ALA A 65 10.11 -4.06 14.46
CA ALA A 65 10.82 -2.95 13.85
C ALA A 65 11.28 -3.36 12.45
N LYS A 66 10.85 -2.60 11.43
CA LYS A 66 11.22 -2.90 10.05
C LYS A 66 12.69 -2.67 9.84
N THR A 67 13.30 -3.58 9.11
CA THR A 67 14.70 -3.47 8.70
C THR A 67 14.87 -2.32 7.70
N GLU A 68 16.07 -1.74 7.65
CA GLU A 68 16.42 -0.74 6.62
C GLU A 68 16.23 -1.30 5.19
N PHE A 69 16.43 -2.61 5.02
CA PHE A 69 16.14 -3.30 3.76
C PHE A 69 14.66 -3.23 3.38
N GLU A 70 13.73 -3.51 4.30
CA GLU A 70 12.29 -3.43 4.05
C GLU A 70 11.85 -1.99 3.75
N LYS A 71 12.42 -0.99 4.41
CA LYS A 71 12.17 0.42 4.11
C LYS A 71 12.61 0.77 2.68
N LYS A 72 13.84 0.39 2.31
CA LYS A 72 14.38 0.61 0.96
C LYS A 72 13.58 -0.14 -0.11
N LEU A 73 13.18 -1.38 0.17
CA LEU A 73 12.33 -2.18 -0.70
C LEU A 73 10.96 -1.53 -0.89
N GLY A 74 10.32 -1.07 0.18
CA GLY A 74 9.03 -0.37 0.10
C GLY A 74 9.13 0.92 -0.73
N ALA A 75 10.17 1.72 -0.52
CA ALA A 75 10.42 2.93 -1.30
C ALA A 75 10.65 2.62 -2.79
N PHE A 76 11.38 1.54 -3.10
CA PHE A 76 11.60 1.10 -4.47
C PHE A 76 10.28 0.68 -5.15
N ILE A 77 9.44 -0.12 -4.48
CA ILE A 77 8.15 -0.56 -5.04
C ILE A 77 7.22 0.64 -5.21
N LYS A 78 7.17 1.57 -4.25
CA LYS A 78 6.39 2.81 -4.36
C LYS A 78 6.80 3.59 -5.62
N HIS A 79 8.11 3.79 -5.80
CA HIS A 79 8.63 4.50 -6.97
C HIS A 79 8.25 3.79 -8.27
N GLN A 80 8.37 2.46 -8.33
CA GLN A 80 7.96 1.69 -9.51
C GLN A 80 6.48 1.89 -9.85
N ILE A 81 5.58 1.92 -8.87
CA ILE A 81 4.15 2.19 -9.10
C ILE A 81 3.94 3.61 -9.66
N GLU A 82 4.59 4.61 -9.08
CA GLU A 82 4.43 6.01 -9.49
C GLU A 82 5.03 6.33 -10.87
N THR A 83 6.10 5.63 -11.24
CA THR A 83 6.80 5.84 -12.52
C THR A 83 6.42 4.86 -13.61
N ASP A 84 5.49 3.94 -13.36
CA ASP A 84 5.06 2.97 -14.36
C ASP A 84 4.46 3.72 -15.56
N SER A 85 5.07 3.54 -16.73
CA SER A 85 4.69 4.17 -17.98
C SER A 85 3.82 3.28 -18.86
N SER A 86 3.48 2.06 -18.42
CA SER A 86 2.60 1.18 -19.19
C SER A 86 1.16 1.71 -19.17
N GLU A 87 0.39 1.41 -20.21
CA GLU A 87 -1.01 1.85 -20.28
C GLU A 87 -1.86 1.17 -19.20
N ALA A 88 -1.76 -0.15 -19.05
CA ALA A 88 -2.60 -0.89 -18.12
C ALA A 88 -2.30 -0.62 -16.63
N TYR A 89 -1.02 -0.48 -16.27
CA TYR A 89 -0.60 -0.24 -14.89
C TYR A 89 -0.37 1.24 -14.62
N GLY A 90 0.32 1.95 -15.52
CA GLY A 90 0.56 3.38 -15.38
C GLY A 90 -0.71 4.23 -15.46
N ASP A 91 -1.47 4.16 -16.55
CA ASP A 91 -2.68 5.01 -16.70
C ASP A 91 -3.77 4.59 -15.74
N GLY A 92 -3.97 3.28 -15.56
CA GLY A 92 -4.90 2.74 -14.56
C GLY A 92 -4.60 3.24 -13.14
N PHE A 93 -3.34 3.24 -12.72
CA PHE A 93 -2.94 3.80 -11.42
C PHE A 93 -3.18 5.31 -11.36
N ARG A 94 -2.80 6.09 -12.39
CA ARG A 94 -2.99 7.54 -12.41
C ARG A 94 -4.46 7.93 -12.30
N GLU A 95 -5.32 7.30 -13.09
CA GLU A 95 -6.77 7.53 -13.04
C GLU A 95 -7.34 7.12 -11.68
N GLY A 96 -6.99 5.94 -11.20
CA GLY A 96 -7.46 5.43 -9.92
C GLY A 96 -7.01 6.31 -8.75
N ASN A 97 -5.74 6.74 -8.74
CA ASN A 97 -5.18 7.57 -7.68
C ASN A 97 -5.85 8.94 -7.68
N HIS A 98 -5.99 9.58 -8.85
CA HIS A 98 -6.72 10.84 -8.98
C HIS A 98 -8.19 10.72 -8.52
N ALA A 99 -8.87 9.63 -8.87
CA ALA A 99 -10.23 9.37 -8.40
C ALA A 99 -10.30 9.21 -6.88
N VAL A 100 -9.36 8.49 -6.26
CA VAL A 100 -9.28 8.31 -4.81
C VAL A 100 -8.93 9.63 -4.10
N GLU A 101 -8.05 10.45 -4.65
CA GLU A 101 -7.73 11.78 -4.12
C GLU A 101 -8.94 12.71 -4.15
N ARG A 102 -9.71 12.69 -5.26
CA ARG A 102 -10.87 13.55 -5.44
C ARG A 102 -12.10 13.12 -4.63
N TYR A 103 -12.40 11.81 -4.62
CA TYR A 103 -13.66 11.28 -4.10
C TYR A 103 -13.50 10.45 -2.81
N GLY A 104 -12.29 10.07 -2.45
CA GLY A 104 -11.99 9.16 -1.35
C GLY A 104 -12.19 7.68 -1.74
N LEU A 105 -11.37 6.81 -1.15
CA LEU A 105 -11.28 5.40 -1.50
C LEU A 105 -12.63 4.67 -1.55
N ARG A 106 -13.47 4.89 -0.54
CA ARG A 106 -14.77 4.20 -0.45
C ARG A 106 -15.71 4.58 -1.59
N ARG A 107 -15.81 5.87 -1.92
CA ARG A 107 -16.69 6.33 -3.01
C ARG A 107 -16.19 5.83 -4.36
N THR A 108 -14.88 5.83 -4.56
CA THR A 108 -14.25 5.30 -5.78
C THR A 108 -14.55 3.81 -5.95
N LEU A 109 -14.37 3.01 -4.90
CA LEU A 109 -14.68 1.59 -4.89
C LEU A 109 -16.17 1.31 -5.14
N ASP A 110 -17.07 2.05 -4.48
CA ASP A 110 -18.50 1.91 -4.69
C ASP A 110 -18.89 2.23 -6.15
N HIS A 111 -18.29 3.26 -6.74
CA HIS A 111 -18.50 3.61 -8.14
C HIS A 111 -18.01 2.51 -9.09
N ILE A 112 -16.75 2.05 -8.94
CA ILE A 112 -16.19 0.95 -9.74
C ILE A 112 -17.08 -0.30 -9.64
N LYS A 113 -17.63 -0.59 -8.47
CA LYS A 113 -18.53 -1.74 -8.30
C LYS A 113 -19.84 -1.59 -9.08
N MET A 114 -20.36 -0.37 -9.21
CA MET A 114 -21.61 -0.09 -9.92
C MET A 114 -21.42 0.04 -11.43
N THR A 115 -20.33 0.67 -11.88
CA THR A 115 -20.15 1.08 -13.28
C THR A 115 -19.06 0.31 -14.01
N GLY A 116 -18.13 -0.30 -13.29
CA GLY A 116 -16.96 -0.97 -13.84
C GLY A 116 -15.83 -0.01 -14.26
N SER A 117 -15.94 1.29 -13.99
CA SER A 117 -14.97 2.32 -14.38
C SER A 117 -14.55 3.19 -13.20
N PHE A 118 -13.49 4.00 -13.36
CA PHE A 118 -13.17 5.05 -12.40
C PHE A 118 -14.19 6.22 -12.50
N PRO A 119 -14.50 6.89 -11.38
CA PRO A 119 -15.26 8.14 -11.41
C PRO A 119 -14.36 9.30 -11.88
N TYR A 120 -14.87 10.12 -12.80
CA TYR A 120 -14.21 11.32 -13.33
C TYR A 120 -14.74 12.60 -12.67
#